data_AF-A0A8T5GLQ5-F1
#
_entry.id   AF-A0A8T5GLQ5-F1
#
_cell.length_a   1.000
_cell.length_b   1.000
_cell.length_c   1.000
_cell.angle_alpha   90.00
_cell.angle_beta   90.00
_cell.angle_gamma   90.00
#
_symmetry.space_group_name_H-M   'P 1'
#
loop_
_entity.id
_entity.type
_entity.pdbx_description
1 polymer ?
#
loop_
_entity_poly.entity_id
_entity_poly.type
_entity_poly.pdbx_seq_one_letter_code
_entity_poly.pdbx_strand_id
1 'polypeptide(L)'
;MKLKESVKVLNECIELQNKKSDDYQNKDSNVTQAMHYRRGVDSIHDIIQGKCYRAQSILESQGDPNFESLEDTYKDMINYCSFAVSYMRGKMDGQNPDRDMYNKPKVKKNVGY
;
A
#
# COMPACT_ATOMS: atom_id res chain seq x y z
N MET A 1 11.59 15.32 -24.35
CA MET A 1 12.32 15.45 -23.08
C MET A 1 12.60 14.05 -22.54
N LYS A 2 13.85 13.73 -22.18
CA LYS A 2 14.20 12.43 -21.57
C LYS A 2 13.67 12.41 -20.13
N LEU A 3 12.93 11.37 -19.74
CA LEU A 3 12.46 11.22 -18.37
C LEU A 3 13.65 11.01 -17.42
N LYS A 4 13.58 11.62 -16.23
CA LYS A 4 14.53 11.35 -15.15
C LYS A 4 14.37 9.89 -14.69
N GLU A 5 15.45 9.25 -14.28
CA GLU A 5 15.42 7.84 -13.87
C GLU A 5 14.42 7.58 -12.72
N SER A 6 14.37 8.48 -11.73
CA SER A 6 13.40 8.39 -10.64
C SER A 6 11.94 8.43 -11.10
N VAL A 7 11.64 9.08 -12.23
CA VAL A 7 10.29 9.07 -12.81
C VAL A 7 10.00 7.75 -13.51
N LYS A 8 11.00 7.12 -14.13
CA LYS A 8 10.84 5.77 -14.69
C LYS A 8 10.53 4.75 -13.60
N VAL A 9 11.21 4.84 -12.44
CA VAL A 9 10.90 3.99 -11.28
C VAL A 9 9.44 4.13 -10.84
N LEU A 10 8.87 5.33 -10.86
CA LEU A 10 7.44 5.51 -10.56
C LEU A 10 6.55 4.78 -11.58
N ASN A 11 6.91 4.78 -12.86
CA ASN A 11 6.17 4.02 -13.89
C ASN A 11 6.28 2.52 -13.66
N GLU A 12 7.46 2.02 -13.30
CA GLU A 12 7.65 0.61 -12.94
C GLU A 12 6.82 0.22 -11.72
N CYS A 13 6.76 1.09 -10.70
CA CYS A 13 5.90 0.88 -9.53
C CYS A 13 4.42 0.77 -9.94
N ILE A 14 3.95 1.64 -10.86
CA ILE A 14 2.59 1.57 -11.40
C ILE A 14 2.33 0.23 -12.09
N GLU A 15 3.24 -0.21 -12.96
CA GLU A 15 3.11 -1.50 -13.65
C GLU A 15 3.08 -2.68 -12.68
N LEU A 16 3.98 -2.70 -11.68
CA LEU A 16 4.01 -3.72 -10.63
C LEU A 16 2.73 -3.72 -9.80
N GLN A 17 2.23 -2.54 -9.44
CA GLN A 17 0.99 -2.39 -8.67
C GLN A 17 -0.21 -2.94 -9.43
N ASN A 18 -0.34 -2.62 -10.72
CA ASN A 18 -1.44 -3.07 -11.56
C ASN A 18 -1.39 -4.59 -11.78
N LYS A 19 -0.21 -5.15 -12.07
CA LYS A 19 -0.03 -6.62 -12.18
C LYS A 19 -0.46 -7.35 -10.92
N LYS A 20 -0.07 -6.85 -9.74
CA LYS A 20 -0.50 -7.42 -8.45
C LYS A 20 -2.01 -7.24 -8.22
N SER A 21 -2.60 -6.13 -8.66
CA SER A 21 -4.04 -5.87 -8.51
C SER A 21 -4.90 -6.88 -9.28
N ASP A 22 -4.45 -7.32 -10.44
CA ASP A 22 -5.16 -8.33 -11.25
C ASP A 22 -5.29 -9.67 -10.51
N ASP A 23 -4.29 -10.04 -9.68
CA ASP A 23 -4.35 -11.25 -8.84
C ASP A 23 -5.39 -11.14 -7.72
N TYR A 24 -5.59 -9.93 -7.16
CA TYR A 24 -6.57 -9.69 -6.09
C TYR A 24 -8.00 -9.56 -6.63
N GLN A 25 -8.18 -9.13 -7.88
CA GLN A 25 -9.48 -9.00 -8.55
C GLN A 25 -9.92 -10.29 -9.26
N ASN A 26 -9.60 -11.46 -8.70
CA ASN A 26 -10.21 -12.70 -9.14
C ASN A 26 -11.73 -12.60 -8.97
N LYS A 27 -12.49 -12.85 -10.04
CA LYS A 27 -13.95 -12.78 -10.10
C LYS A 27 -14.64 -13.70 -9.09
N ASP A 28 -13.91 -14.69 -8.59
CA ASP A 28 -14.38 -15.64 -7.58
C ASP A 28 -14.06 -15.22 -6.12
N SER A 29 -13.40 -14.07 -5.92
CA SER A 29 -13.01 -13.56 -4.61
C SER A 29 -13.94 -12.44 -4.13
N ASN A 30 -14.48 -12.59 -2.93
CA ASN A 30 -15.18 -11.51 -2.21
C ASN A 30 -14.24 -10.66 -1.34
N VAL A 31 -12.93 -10.92 -1.38
CA VAL A 31 -11.93 -10.18 -0.59
C VAL A 31 -11.54 -8.93 -1.37
N THR A 32 -11.95 -7.77 -0.87
CA THR A 32 -11.59 -6.46 -1.43
C THR A 32 -10.27 -5.96 -0.85
N GLN A 33 -9.63 -5.02 -1.54
CA GLN A 33 -8.33 -4.47 -1.11
C GLN A 33 -8.38 -3.90 0.33
N ALA A 34 -9.43 -3.15 0.66
CA ALA A 34 -9.57 -2.54 1.99
C ALA A 34 -9.67 -3.57 3.13
N MET A 35 -10.12 -4.81 2.87
CA MET A 35 -10.24 -5.87 3.88
C MET A 35 -8.88 -6.31 4.44
N HIS A 36 -7.79 -6.10 3.71
CA HIS A 36 -6.44 -6.37 4.20
C HIS A 36 -5.99 -5.40 5.30
N TYR A 37 -6.61 -4.22 5.41
CA TYR A 37 -6.18 -3.13 6.29
C TYR A 37 -7.19 -2.90 7.42
N ARG A 38 -7.30 -3.89 8.31
CA ARG A 38 -8.32 -3.91 9.39
C ARG A 38 -8.24 -2.72 10.36
N ARG A 39 -7.06 -2.11 10.54
CA ARG A 39 -6.85 -0.90 11.36
C ARG A 39 -6.71 0.37 10.52
N GLY A 40 -7.15 0.30 9.26
CA GLY A 40 -6.99 1.38 8.29
C GLY A 40 -5.54 1.66 7.97
N VAL A 41 -5.17 2.95 7.92
CA VAL A 41 -3.82 3.39 7.60
C VAL A 41 -2.76 2.80 8.55
N ASP A 42 -3.11 2.48 9.81
CA ASP A 42 -2.19 1.85 10.77
C ASP A 42 -1.72 0.47 10.27
N SER A 43 -2.62 -0.33 9.69
CA SER A 43 -2.24 -1.62 9.10
C SER A 43 -1.30 -1.46 7.92
N ILE A 44 -1.47 -0.40 7.12
CA ILE A 44 -0.58 -0.11 5.99
C ILE A 44 0.78 0.36 6.52
N HIS A 45 0.80 1.15 7.59
CA HIS A 45 2.01 1.60 8.25
C HIS A 45 2.84 0.44 8.80
N ASP A 46 2.22 -0.55 9.45
CA ASP A 46 2.93 -1.74 9.94
C ASP A 46 3.66 -2.47 8.80
N ILE A 47 3.02 -2.55 7.62
CA ILE A 47 3.62 -3.20 6.45
C ILE A 47 4.82 -2.40 5.94
N ILE A 48 4.70 -1.06 5.88
CA ILE A 48 5.81 -0.17 5.50
C ILE A 48 6.98 -0.35 6.49
N GLN A 49 6.70 -0.42 7.79
CA GLN A 49 7.73 -0.68 8.82
C GLN A 49 8.43 -2.03 8.59
N GLY A 50 7.66 -3.08 8.29
CA GLY A 50 8.22 -4.38 7.91
C GLY A 50 9.16 -4.30 6.71
N LYS A 51 8.82 -3.49 5.70
CA LYS A 51 9.68 -3.25 4.52
C LYS A 51 10.93 -2.44 4.88
N CYS A 52 10.85 -1.48 5.79
CA CYS A 52 12.03 -0.79 6.33
C CYS A 52 13.00 -1.78 7.01
N TYR A 53 12.50 -2.67 7.87
CA TYR A 53 13.34 -3.70 8.52
C TYR A 53 13.95 -4.66 7.51
N ARG A 54 13.21 -5.02 6.46
CA ARG A 54 13.74 -5.84 5.37
C ARG A 54 14.87 -5.15 4.62
N ALA A 55 14.70 -3.88 4.25
CA ALA A 55 15.75 -3.09 3.61
C ALA A 55 17.01 -3.03 4.49
N GLN A 56 16.84 -2.77 5.79
CA GLN A 56 17.93 -2.78 6.76
C GLN A 56 18.65 -4.13 6.81
N SER A 57 17.90 -5.23 6.89
CA SER A 57 18.47 -6.58 6.93
C SER A 57 19.28 -6.92 5.66
N ILE A 58 18.81 -6.51 4.47
CA ILE A 58 19.56 -6.73 3.22
C ILE A 58 20.84 -5.91 3.22
N LEU A 59 20.78 -4.63 3.62
CA LEU A 59 21.95 -3.75 3.72
C LEU A 59 23.01 -4.31 4.68
N GLU A 60 22.58 -4.83 5.83
CA GLU A 60 23.47 -5.44 6.83
C GLU A 60 24.06 -6.77 6.37
N SER A 61 23.32 -7.55 5.59
CA SER A 61 23.77 -8.88 5.15
C SER A 61 24.95 -8.85 4.18
N GLN A 62 25.20 -7.72 3.50
CA GLN A 62 26.23 -7.53 2.46
C GLN A 62 26.30 -8.65 1.39
N GLY A 63 25.28 -9.49 1.31
CA GLY A 63 25.20 -10.64 0.40
C GLY A 63 24.05 -10.48 -0.58
N ASP A 64 24.00 -11.37 -1.56
CA ASP A 64 22.93 -11.35 -2.56
C ASP A 64 21.60 -11.77 -1.94
N PRO A 65 20.54 -10.95 -2.05
CA PRO A 65 19.24 -11.30 -1.50
C PRO A 65 18.63 -12.49 -2.28
N ASN A 66 18.20 -13.52 -1.55
CA ASN A 66 17.74 -14.79 -2.15
C ASN A 66 16.45 -14.71 -3.01
N PHE A 67 15.55 -13.75 -2.76
CA PHE A 67 14.19 -13.77 -3.35
C PHE A 67 13.64 -12.40 -3.78
N GLU A 68 13.94 -11.33 -3.05
CA GLU A 68 13.44 -9.96 -3.34
C GLU A 68 14.60 -9.00 -3.11
N SER A 69 14.95 -8.21 -4.14
CA SER A 69 16.09 -7.31 -4.08
C SER A 69 15.81 -6.08 -3.19
N LEU A 70 16.87 -5.33 -2.88
CA LEU A 70 16.73 -4.04 -2.19
C LEU A 70 15.91 -3.05 -3.03
N GLU A 71 16.07 -3.08 -4.35
CA GLU A 71 15.30 -2.24 -5.29
C GLU A 71 13.81 -2.60 -5.26
N ASP A 72 13.48 -3.89 -5.31
CA ASP A 72 12.09 -4.37 -5.20
C ASP A 72 11.47 -3.94 -3.87
N THR A 73 12.24 -4.04 -2.78
CA THR A 73 11.81 -3.61 -1.45
C THR A 73 11.44 -2.13 -1.43
N TYR A 74 12.25 -1.27 -2.05
CA TYR A 74 11.95 0.17 -2.14
C TYR A 74 10.76 0.47 -3.07
N LYS A 75 10.60 -0.26 -4.18
CA LYS A 75 9.41 -0.14 -5.05
C LYS A 75 8.14 -0.54 -4.32
N ASP A 76 8.19 -1.61 -3.52
CA ASP A 76 7.07 -2.02 -2.65
C ASP A 76 6.74 -0.92 -1.62
N MET A 77 7.74 -0.27 -1.00
CA MET A 77 7.51 0.86 -0.10
C MET A 77 6.78 2.02 -0.79
N ILE A 78 7.17 2.36 -2.04
CA ILE A 78 6.47 3.38 -2.84
C ILE A 78 5.00 2.99 -3.04
N ASN A 79 4.74 1.74 -3.40
CA ASN A 79 3.37 1.24 -3.61
C ASN A 79 2.54 1.24 -2.32
N TYR A 80 3.09 0.79 -1.18
CA TYR A 80 2.36 0.83 0.10
C TYR A 80 2.13 2.27 0.58
N CYS A 81 3.05 3.20 0.33
CA CYS A 81 2.82 4.63 0.56
C CYS A 81 1.67 5.16 -0.33
N SER A 82 1.59 4.72 -1.59
CA SER A 82 0.47 5.05 -2.48
C SER A 82 -0.87 4.51 -1.94
N PHE A 83 -0.88 3.28 -1.42
CA PHE A 83 -2.04 2.65 -0.79
C PHE A 83 -2.48 3.39 0.47
N ALA A 84 -1.53 3.81 1.33
CA ALA A 84 -1.81 4.62 2.50
C ALA A 84 -2.55 5.91 2.11
N VAL A 85 -2.06 6.61 1.08
CA VAL A 85 -2.70 7.83 0.57
C VAL A 85 -4.08 7.54 -0.03
N SER A 86 -4.23 6.46 -0.79
CA SER A 86 -5.53 6.03 -1.33
C SER A 86 -6.55 5.74 -0.23
N TYR A 87 -6.14 5.04 0.84
CA TYR A 87 -6.97 4.73 2.00
C TYR A 87 -7.37 6.00 2.74
N MET A 88 -6.43 6.92 2.99
CA MET A 88 -6.72 8.21 3.63
C MET A 88 -7.72 9.06 2.82
N ARG A 89 -7.74 8.90 1.49
CA ARG A 89 -8.69 9.57 0.59
C ARG A 89 -10.08 8.93 0.54
N GLY A 90 -10.28 7.75 1.13
CA GLY A 90 -11.56 7.04 1.02
C GLY A 90 -11.78 6.41 -0.36
N LYS A 91 -10.71 6.15 -1.13
CA LYS A 91 -10.79 5.75 -2.54
C LYS A 91 -10.30 4.32 -2.80
N MET A 92 -9.97 3.59 -1.75
CA MET A 92 -9.57 2.19 -1.87
C MET A 92 -10.80 1.30 -2.08
N ASP A 93 -10.67 0.30 -2.94
CA ASP A 93 -11.76 -0.64 -3.20
C ASP A 93 -12.18 -1.41 -1.92
N GLY A 94 -13.49 -1.49 -1.70
CA GLY A 94 -14.09 -2.08 -0.49
C GLY A 94 -14.09 -1.21 0.77
N GLN A 95 -13.62 0.03 0.71
CA GLN A 95 -13.60 0.92 1.88
C GLN A 95 -15.00 1.44 2.23
N ASN A 96 -15.38 1.36 3.51
CA ASN A 96 -16.67 1.84 3.97
C ASN A 96 -16.66 3.38 4.12
N PRO A 97 -17.56 4.13 3.44
CA PRO A 97 -17.60 5.59 3.49
C PRO A 97 -17.96 6.14 4.87
N ASP A 98 -18.61 5.36 5.74
CA ASP A 98 -18.95 5.74 7.11
C ASP A 98 -17.79 5.56 8.10
N ARG A 99 -16.62 5.12 7.63
CA ARG A 99 -15.41 4.96 8.46
C ARG A 99 -14.32 5.95 8.09
N ASP A 100 -13.52 6.34 9.08
CA ASP A 100 -12.38 7.23 8.91
C ASP A 100 -11.11 6.51 8.42
N MET A 101 -10.00 7.23 8.32
CA MET A 101 -8.71 6.68 7.87
C MET A 101 -8.12 5.62 8.81
N TYR A 102 -8.57 5.56 10.06
CA TYR A 102 -8.17 4.56 11.05
C TYR A 102 -9.17 3.39 11.11
N ASN A 103 -10.08 3.32 10.12
CA ASN A 103 -11.16 2.35 10.04
C ASN A 103 -12.13 2.39 11.23
N LYS A 104 -12.27 3.54 11.90
CA LYS A 104 -13.22 3.77 13.00
C LYS A 104 -14.51 4.41 12.46
N PRO A 105 -15.68 4.17 13.06
CA PRO A 105 -16.91 4.85 12.67
C PRO A 105 -16.73 6.37 12.73
N LYS A 106 -17.10 7.08 11.66
CA LYS A 106 -17.16 8.53 11.67
C LYS A 106 -18.22 8.95 12.68
N VAL A 107 -17.86 9.87 13.59
CA VAL A 107 -18.83 10.46 14.50
C VAL A 107 -19.90 11.14 13.66
N LYS A 108 -21.16 10.67 13.72
CA LYS A 108 -22.27 11.42 13.15
C LYS A 108 -22.33 12.73 13.93
N LYS A 109 -22.05 13.86 13.26
CA LYS A 109 -22.41 15.17 13.84
C LYS A 109 -23.91 15.10 14.09
N ASN A 110 -24.31 15.06 15.36
CA ASN A 110 -25.69 15.29 15.74
C ASN A 110 -26.03 16.70 15.23
N VAL A 111 -26.76 16.77 14.12
CA VAL A 111 -27.43 17.99 13.71
C VAL A 111 -28.55 18.14 14.74
N GLY A 112 -28.31 18.98 15.74
CA GLY A 112 -29.26 19.23 16.83
C GLY A 112 -30.60 19.69 16.26
N TYR A 113 -31.67 19.15 16.84
CA TYR A 113 -33.01 19.72 16.75
C TYR A 113 -33.08 20.99 17.61
#